data_AF-A0A3L7WWZ6-F1
#
_entry.id   AF-A0A3L7WWZ6-F1
#
_cell.length_a   1.000
_cell.length_b   1.000
_cell.length_c   1.000
_cell.angle_alpha   90.00
_cell.angle_beta   90.00
_cell.angle_gamma   90.00
#
_symmetry.space_group_name_H-M   'P 1'
#
loop_
_entity.id
_entity.type
_entity.pdbx_description
1 polymer ?
#
loop_
_entity_poly.entity_id
_entity_poly.type
_entity_poly.pdbx_seq_one_letter_code
_entity_poly.pdbx_strand_id
1 'polypeptide(L)'
;NEAQSGVALQSGVLWLLPKEVEKLPAALRLKGAGSPRPLPALLRQKVWERSRTPRVTVDRIGSASNIFHAGHTHFAAGCGLWFGVEWRQPAQNMTAVGASGYRDGLTKALAVLGDEGLGGERSAGYGVFTTTPGEALDLPDPTPGGVAWLLSRYLPTPAELSVTLGHAQAAYQMTRVGGWVRSLDGADQRRKQVMLLNEGSLIGWPAASTVGALADLRPDYNATLGELPHPVYRSGLALALGLAPQ
;
A
#
# COMPACT_ATOMS: atom_id res chain seq x y z
N ASN A 1 -20.32 19.27 -21.78
CA ASN A 1 -19.32 19.41 -20.70
C ASN A 1 -18.08 18.67 -21.13
N GLU A 2 -17.17 19.38 -21.79
CA GLU A 2 -16.01 18.77 -22.44
C GLU A 2 -15.08 18.14 -21.41
N ALA A 3 -14.86 16.83 -21.53
CA ALA A 3 -13.76 16.15 -20.89
C ALA A 3 -12.47 16.83 -21.38
N GLN A 4 -11.85 17.66 -20.54
CA GLN A 4 -10.51 18.16 -20.80
C GLN A 4 -9.62 16.95 -21.09
N SER A 5 -9.09 16.87 -22.32
CA SER A 5 -8.20 15.78 -22.72
C SER A 5 -7.07 15.68 -21.71
N GLY A 6 -7.06 14.60 -20.94
CA GLY A 6 -6.09 14.43 -19.87
C GLY A 6 -4.69 14.14 -20.39
N VAL A 7 -3.72 14.28 -19.50
CA VAL A 7 -2.30 14.10 -19.79
C VAL A 7 -1.84 12.80 -19.18
N ALA A 8 -1.26 11.93 -20.01
CA ALA A 8 -0.66 10.69 -19.58
C ALA A 8 0.81 10.87 -19.16
N LEU A 9 1.22 10.14 -18.14
CA LEU A 9 2.58 10.10 -17.57
C LEU A 9 2.97 8.63 -17.32
N GLN A 10 4.26 8.31 -17.20
CA GLN A 10 4.73 6.94 -16.94
C GLN A 10 4.18 5.93 -17.97
N SER A 11 4.34 6.22 -19.26
CA SER A 11 3.84 5.37 -20.35
C SER A 11 2.34 5.06 -20.28
N GLY A 12 1.54 5.97 -19.71
CA GLY A 12 0.08 5.83 -19.62
C GLY A 12 -0.41 5.20 -18.32
N VAL A 13 0.49 4.87 -17.38
CA VAL A 13 0.09 4.33 -16.08
C VAL A 13 -0.53 5.41 -15.19
N LEU A 14 -0.07 6.65 -15.31
CA LEU A 14 -0.61 7.78 -14.58
C LEU A 14 -1.38 8.70 -15.52
N TRP A 15 -2.49 9.22 -15.01
CA TRP A 15 -3.33 10.19 -15.69
C TRP A 15 -3.49 11.42 -14.82
N LEU A 16 -3.44 12.60 -15.45
CA LEU A 16 -3.49 13.90 -14.79
C LEU A 16 -4.39 14.83 -15.61
N LEU A 17 -5.05 15.76 -14.94
CA LEU A 17 -5.64 16.92 -15.60
C LEU A 17 -4.51 17.87 -16.05
N PRO A 18 -4.69 18.63 -17.15
CA PRO A 18 -3.69 19.60 -17.59
C PRO A 18 -3.27 20.59 -16.50
N LYS A 19 -4.20 21.03 -15.65
CA LYS A 19 -3.93 21.94 -14.51
C LYS A 19 -3.08 21.30 -13.41
N GLU A 20 -3.05 19.97 -13.31
CA GLU A 20 -2.28 19.24 -12.30
C GLU A 20 -0.82 19.07 -12.70
N VAL A 21 -0.49 19.29 -13.98
CA VAL A 21 0.89 19.22 -14.49
C VAL A 21 1.81 20.21 -13.77
N GLU A 22 1.29 21.38 -13.35
CA GLU A 22 2.06 22.37 -12.59
C GLU A 22 2.45 21.88 -11.18
N LYS A 23 1.73 20.89 -10.64
CA LYS A 23 2.05 20.27 -9.35
C LYS A 23 3.16 19.21 -9.47
N LEU A 24 3.55 18.81 -10.69
CA LEU A 24 4.65 17.87 -10.87
C LEU A 24 5.99 18.50 -10.47
N PRO A 25 6.94 17.70 -9.96
CA PRO A 25 8.31 18.14 -9.77
C PRO A 25 8.88 18.80 -11.02
N ALA A 26 9.65 19.87 -10.83
CA ALA A 26 10.24 20.65 -11.92
C ALA A 26 11.02 19.78 -12.91
N ALA A 27 11.74 18.77 -12.42
CA ALA A 27 12.49 17.83 -13.24
C ALA A 27 11.63 17.07 -14.28
N LEU A 28 10.36 16.79 -13.94
CA LEU A 28 9.42 16.10 -14.82
C LEU A 28 8.72 17.05 -15.79
N ARG A 29 8.35 18.27 -15.36
CA ARG A 29 7.60 19.22 -16.20
C ARG A 29 8.44 20.20 -16.99
N LEU A 30 9.71 20.41 -16.65
CA LEU A 30 10.62 21.34 -17.33
C LEU A 30 11.71 20.61 -18.13
N LYS A 31 12.14 21.21 -19.23
CA LYS A 31 13.35 20.83 -19.99
C LYS A 31 14.60 21.26 -19.22
N GLY A 32 15.78 20.76 -19.62
CA GLY A 32 17.06 21.13 -18.99
C GLY A 32 17.35 22.64 -19.00
N ALA A 33 16.79 23.40 -19.96
CA ALA A 33 16.89 24.86 -20.02
C ALA A 33 15.79 25.61 -19.24
N GLY A 34 15.02 24.93 -18.38
CA GLY A 34 13.97 25.53 -17.54
C GLY A 34 12.63 25.82 -18.23
N SER A 35 12.55 25.69 -19.57
CA SER A 35 11.28 25.86 -20.30
C SER A 35 10.33 24.66 -20.09
N PRO A 36 8.99 24.88 -20.07
CA PRO A 36 8.02 23.80 -19.95
C PRO A 36 8.17 22.73 -21.04
N ARG A 37 7.94 21.47 -20.66
CA ARG A 37 7.82 20.37 -21.61
C ARG A 37 6.43 20.42 -22.27
N PRO A 38 6.34 20.11 -23.57
CA PRO A 38 5.03 19.95 -24.21
C PRO A 38 4.29 18.76 -23.58
N LEU A 39 2.97 18.88 -23.40
CA LEU A 39 2.16 17.87 -22.70
C LEU A 39 2.35 16.43 -23.24
N PRO A 40 2.41 16.19 -24.57
CA PRO A 40 2.64 14.83 -25.08
C PRO A 40 3.99 14.22 -24.68
N ALA A 41 5.00 15.05 -24.36
CA ALA A 41 6.31 14.56 -23.91
C ALA A 41 6.28 14.03 -22.48
N LEU A 42 5.25 14.36 -21.69
CA LEU A 42 5.07 13.85 -20.33
C LEU A 42 4.81 12.34 -20.32
N LEU A 43 4.22 11.78 -21.39
CA LEU A 43 4.00 10.34 -21.54
C LEU A 43 5.28 9.51 -21.33
N ARG A 44 6.44 10.07 -21.71
CA ARG A 44 7.75 9.40 -21.64
C ARG A 44 8.52 9.70 -20.35
N GLN A 45 8.02 10.61 -19.50
CA GLN A 45 8.66 10.90 -18.23
C GLN A 45 8.37 9.77 -17.23
N LYS A 46 9.41 9.38 -16.47
CA LYS A 46 9.33 8.32 -15.48
C LYS A 46 9.26 8.94 -14.08
N VAL A 47 8.18 8.63 -13.36
CA VAL A 47 8.02 8.91 -11.91
C VAL A 47 8.74 7.85 -11.09
N TRP A 48 8.76 6.61 -11.58
CA TRP A 48 9.56 5.53 -11.02
C TRP A 48 10.13 4.62 -12.10
N GLU A 49 11.14 3.85 -11.73
CA GLU A 49 11.71 2.79 -12.54
C GLU A 49 11.94 1.55 -11.68
N ARG A 50 11.62 0.38 -12.24
CA ARG A 50 11.89 -0.90 -11.59
C ARG A 50 13.12 -1.51 -12.21
N SER A 51 14.03 -1.99 -11.37
CA SER A 51 15.18 -2.75 -11.84
C SER A 51 15.49 -3.89 -10.89
N ARG A 52 16.44 -4.74 -11.30
CA ARG A 52 16.83 -5.94 -10.56
C ARG A 52 18.34 -5.98 -10.48
N THR A 53 18.87 -6.20 -9.29
CA THR A 53 20.30 -6.38 -9.06
C THR A 53 20.55 -7.85 -8.75
N PRO A 54 21.45 -8.53 -9.49
CA PRO A 54 21.86 -9.88 -9.14
C PRO A 54 22.64 -9.86 -7.82
N ARG A 55 22.38 -10.85 -6.99
CA ARG A 55 23.05 -11.11 -5.73
C ARG A 55 23.49 -12.56 -5.71
N VAL A 56 24.49 -12.87 -4.89
CA VAL A 56 25.00 -14.22 -4.76
C VAL A 56 25.12 -14.57 -3.28
N THR A 57 24.63 -15.75 -2.92
CA THR A 57 24.97 -16.39 -1.64
C THR A 57 26.11 -17.35 -1.93
N VAL A 58 27.20 -17.23 -1.18
CA VAL A 58 28.36 -18.12 -1.31
C VAL A 58 28.48 -18.92 -0.02
N ASP A 59 28.48 -20.25 -0.14
CA ASP A 59 28.72 -21.13 0.99
C ASP A 59 30.13 -20.93 1.55
N ARG A 60 30.26 -20.90 2.88
CA ARG A 60 31.52 -20.63 3.57
C ARG A 60 32.51 -21.78 3.51
N ILE A 61 32.04 -23.03 3.34
CA ILE A 61 32.89 -24.22 3.35
C ILE A 61 33.30 -24.58 1.92
N GLY A 62 32.33 -24.75 1.03
CA GLY A 62 32.56 -25.21 -0.34
C GLY A 62 32.70 -24.11 -1.38
N SER A 63 32.52 -22.83 -1.01
CA SER A 63 32.45 -21.70 -1.95
C SER A 63 31.39 -21.87 -3.06
N ALA A 64 30.38 -22.72 -2.81
CA ALA A 64 29.29 -22.94 -3.74
C ALA A 64 28.43 -21.67 -3.84
N SER A 65 28.22 -21.18 -5.07
CA SER A 65 27.47 -19.96 -5.33
C SER A 65 26.03 -20.24 -5.72
N ASN A 66 25.07 -19.49 -5.15
CA ASN A 66 23.69 -19.46 -5.59
C ASN A 66 23.26 -18.02 -5.92
N ILE A 67 22.85 -17.78 -7.17
CA ILE A 67 22.46 -16.45 -7.65
C ILE A 67 20.98 -16.22 -7.37
N PHE A 68 20.65 -15.07 -6.80
CA PHE A 68 19.28 -14.57 -6.67
C PHE A 68 19.20 -13.12 -7.15
N HIS A 69 18.00 -12.58 -7.32
CA HIS A 69 17.81 -11.20 -7.77
C HIS A 69 17.00 -10.41 -6.76
N ALA A 70 17.54 -9.26 -6.35
CA ALA A 70 16.81 -8.27 -5.57
C ALA A 70 16.14 -7.28 -6.52
N GLY A 71 14.80 -7.26 -6.54
CA GLY A 71 14.04 -6.24 -7.25
C GLY A 71 13.93 -4.96 -6.41
N HIS A 72 14.08 -3.80 -7.05
CA HIS A 72 13.93 -2.52 -6.38
C HIS A 72 13.28 -1.48 -7.30
N THR A 73 12.71 -0.46 -6.67
CA THR A 73 12.04 0.66 -7.35
C THR A 73 12.78 1.94 -7.01
N HIS A 74 13.26 2.64 -8.04
CA HIS A 74 13.83 3.98 -7.92
C HIS A 74 12.78 5.02 -8.27
N PHE A 75 12.63 6.04 -7.42
CA PHE A 75 11.77 7.17 -7.69
C PHE A 75 12.59 8.31 -8.32
N ALA A 76 11.99 9.04 -9.25
CA ALA A 76 12.57 10.27 -9.76
C ALA A 76 12.67 11.33 -8.65
N ALA A 77 13.55 12.32 -8.82
CA ALA A 77 13.68 13.41 -7.86
C ALA A 77 12.34 14.12 -7.62
N GLY A 78 11.98 14.29 -6.34
CA GLY A 78 10.70 14.86 -5.92
C GLY A 78 9.50 13.90 -6.05
N CYS A 79 9.74 12.62 -6.36
CA CYS A 79 8.71 11.58 -6.42
C CYS A 79 8.88 10.58 -5.28
N GLY A 80 7.79 9.93 -4.90
CA GLY A 80 7.78 8.93 -3.83
C GLY A 80 6.44 8.23 -3.73
N LEU A 81 6.20 7.64 -2.57
CA LEU A 81 4.92 7.03 -2.23
C LEU A 81 4.15 7.93 -1.26
N TRP A 82 2.83 7.81 -1.29
CA TRP A 82 1.94 8.36 -0.28
C TRP A 82 0.90 7.31 0.09
N PHE A 83 0.28 7.47 1.25
CA PHE A 83 -0.89 6.69 1.64
C PHE A 83 -1.84 7.59 2.44
N GLY A 84 -3.14 7.32 2.29
CA GLY A 84 -4.19 7.99 3.07
C GLY A 84 -4.43 7.30 4.40
N VAL A 85 -4.87 8.08 5.39
CA VAL A 85 -5.29 7.57 6.70
C VAL A 85 -6.65 8.14 7.04
N GLU A 86 -7.61 7.27 7.28
CA GLU A 86 -8.92 7.62 7.81
C GLU A 86 -8.93 7.37 9.32
N TRP A 87 -9.13 8.43 10.10
CA TRP A 87 -9.18 8.35 11.56
C TRP A 87 -10.60 8.03 12.04
N ARG A 88 -10.93 6.75 12.18
CA ARG A 88 -12.28 6.30 12.59
C ARG A 88 -12.61 6.56 14.06
N GLN A 89 -11.60 6.47 14.93
CA GLN A 89 -11.75 6.66 16.37
C GLN A 89 -10.66 7.61 16.88
N PRO A 90 -10.66 8.89 16.44
CA PRO A 90 -9.56 9.82 16.70
C PRO A 90 -9.38 10.16 18.18
N ALA A 91 -10.44 10.02 18.99
CA ALA A 91 -10.41 10.29 20.43
C ALA A 91 -9.96 9.08 21.27
N GLN A 92 -9.81 7.90 20.67
CA GLN A 92 -9.42 6.70 21.41
C GLN A 92 -7.90 6.60 21.54
N ASN A 93 -7.44 6.28 22.76
CA ASN A 93 -6.03 6.05 23.05
C ASN A 93 -5.66 4.57 22.94
N MET A 94 -4.43 4.31 22.54
CA MET A 94 -3.84 2.98 22.60
C MET A 94 -3.61 2.61 24.06
N THR A 95 -4.11 1.44 24.47
CA THR A 95 -3.96 0.97 25.86
C THR A 95 -2.59 0.32 26.13
N ALA A 96 -1.90 -0.15 25.08
CA ALA A 96 -0.69 -0.96 25.19
C ALA A 96 0.64 -0.19 25.10
N VAL A 97 0.65 1.08 24.64
CA VAL A 97 1.88 1.84 24.32
C VAL A 97 1.84 3.22 24.98
N GLY A 98 1.62 3.25 26.30
CA GLY A 98 1.29 4.48 27.03
C GLY A 98 -0.03 5.08 26.54
N ALA A 99 -0.67 5.95 27.30
CA ALA A 99 -1.95 6.55 26.93
C ALA A 99 -1.83 7.58 25.77
N SER A 100 -1.27 7.18 24.63
CA SER A 100 -1.10 7.99 23.43
C SER A 100 -2.16 7.66 22.38
N GLY A 101 -2.58 8.67 21.62
CA GLY A 101 -3.56 8.49 20.55
C GLY A 101 -2.97 7.74 19.35
N TYR A 102 -3.82 7.13 18.53
CA TYR A 102 -3.40 6.38 17.34
C TYR A 102 -2.54 7.20 16.35
N ARG A 103 -2.77 8.51 16.26
CA ARG A 103 -1.99 9.41 15.40
C ARG A 103 -0.53 9.52 15.84
N ASP A 104 -0.29 9.63 17.14
CA ASP A 104 1.06 9.68 17.70
C ASP A 104 1.75 8.32 17.54
N GLY A 105 1.00 7.23 17.75
CA GLY A 105 1.49 5.87 17.52
C GLY A 105 1.95 5.66 16.08
N LEU A 106 1.12 6.04 15.09
CA LEU A 106 1.49 5.96 13.68
C LEU A 106 2.72 6.84 13.36
N THR A 107 2.77 8.07 13.88
CA THR A 107 3.88 9.00 13.65
C THR A 107 5.20 8.41 14.16
N LYS A 108 5.20 7.84 15.37
CA LYS A 108 6.38 7.17 15.94
C LYS A 108 6.78 5.94 15.14
N ALA A 109 5.81 5.11 14.76
CA ALA A 109 6.07 3.92 13.95
C ALA A 109 6.68 4.28 12.59
N LEU A 110 6.19 5.33 11.93
CA LEU A 110 6.74 5.82 10.68
C LEU A 110 8.15 6.38 10.84
N ALA A 111 8.46 7.07 11.95
CA ALA A 111 9.81 7.55 12.21
C ALA A 111 10.81 6.38 12.33
N VAL A 112 10.47 5.35 13.13
CA VAL A 112 11.29 4.14 13.27
C VAL A 112 11.45 3.42 11.92
N LEU A 113 10.35 3.25 11.18
CA LEU A 113 10.39 2.61 9.85
C LEU A 113 11.13 3.45 8.82
N GLY A 114 11.17 4.77 8.97
CA GLY A 114 11.93 5.68 8.11
C GLY A 114 13.41 5.35 8.17
N ASP A 115 13.95 5.17 9.39
CA ASP A 115 15.35 4.84 9.64
C ASP A 115 15.69 3.38 9.32
N GLU A 116 14.84 2.43 9.74
CA GLU A 116 15.11 1.01 9.50
C GLU A 116 14.76 0.54 8.06
N GLY A 117 14.01 1.34 7.33
CA GLY A 117 13.48 1.05 6.01
C GLY A 117 12.27 0.10 5.99
N LEU A 118 11.56 0.08 4.87
CA LEU A 118 10.37 -0.72 4.61
C LEU A 118 10.56 -1.65 3.40
N GLY A 119 10.25 -2.95 3.58
CA GLY A 119 10.35 -3.96 2.52
C GLY A 119 11.55 -4.90 2.68
N GLY A 120 12.11 -5.33 1.54
CA GLY A 120 13.25 -6.25 1.48
C GLY A 120 14.60 -5.52 1.42
N GLU A 121 15.70 -6.25 1.65
CA GLU A 121 17.08 -5.74 1.52
C GLU A 121 17.39 -4.49 2.39
N ARG A 122 16.69 -4.34 3.53
CA ARG A 122 16.85 -3.20 4.46
C ARG A 122 18.29 -3.00 4.94
N SER A 123 18.97 -4.10 5.26
CA SER A 123 20.39 -4.08 5.68
C SER A 123 21.36 -3.65 4.59
N ALA A 124 20.94 -3.69 3.32
CA ALA A 124 21.69 -3.17 2.18
C ALA A 124 21.28 -1.72 1.83
N GLY A 125 20.53 -1.04 2.71
CA GLY A 125 20.13 0.36 2.58
C GLY A 125 18.82 0.60 1.82
N TYR A 126 18.08 -0.45 1.44
CA TYR A 126 16.83 -0.30 0.71
C TYR A 126 15.66 0.05 1.64
N GLY A 127 14.71 0.80 1.10
CA GLY A 127 13.42 1.05 1.74
C GLY A 127 13.44 2.15 2.81
N VAL A 128 14.58 2.79 3.08
CA VAL A 128 14.69 4.00 3.95
C VAL A 128 13.89 5.14 3.34
N PHE A 129 13.21 5.93 4.18
CA PHE A 129 12.40 7.06 3.72
C PHE A 129 12.27 8.15 4.78
N THR A 130 11.89 9.34 4.34
CA THR A 130 11.42 10.43 5.19
C THR A 130 9.93 10.65 4.96
N THR A 131 9.18 10.99 6.01
CA THR A 131 7.76 11.31 5.90
C THR A 131 7.51 12.80 6.01
N THR A 132 6.61 13.31 5.17
CA THR A 132 6.02 14.64 5.32
C THR A 132 4.51 14.50 5.49
N PRO A 133 3.88 15.22 6.43
CA PRO A 133 2.43 15.24 6.54
C PRO A 133 1.79 15.64 5.21
N GLY A 134 0.80 14.87 4.77
CA GLY A 134 -0.04 15.23 3.63
C GLY A 134 -1.14 16.22 4.02
N GLU A 135 -1.82 16.73 2.99
CA GLU A 135 -3.04 17.53 3.17
C GLU A 135 -4.24 16.63 3.48
N ALA A 136 -5.23 17.18 4.18
CA ALA A 136 -6.51 16.52 4.35
C ALA A 136 -7.22 16.42 2.99
N LEU A 137 -7.69 15.22 2.66
CA LEU A 137 -8.47 14.98 1.46
C LEU A 137 -9.95 14.92 1.85
N ASP A 138 -10.76 15.76 1.22
CA ASP A 138 -12.21 15.69 1.31
C ASP A 138 -12.72 14.80 0.17
N LEU A 139 -13.05 13.55 0.50
CA LEU A 139 -13.48 12.52 -0.43
C LEU A 139 -14.83 11.97 0.04
N PRO A 140 -15.73 11.61 -0.89
CA PRO A 140 -17.07 11.15 -0.52
C PRO A 140 -17.02 9.84 0.25
N ASP A 141 -17.69 9.80 1.40
CA ASP A 141 -17.85 8.59 2.18
C ASP A 141 -18.81 7.61 1.48
N PRO A 142 -18.52 6.29 1.53
CA PRO A 142 -19.48 5.29 1.06
C PRO A 142 -20.75 5.23 1.91
N THR A 143 -21.90 5.05 1.26
CA THR A 143 -23.19 4.87 1.93
C THR A 143 -23.59 3.40 2.00
N PRO A 144 -24.18 2.92 3.11
CA PRO A 144 -24.65 1.54 3.21
C PRO A 144 -25.59 1.16 2.06
N GLY A 145 -25.30 0.04 1.39
CA GLY A 145 -26.03 -0.45 0.21
C GLY A 145 -25.66 0.25 -1.10
N GLY A 146 -24.88 1.33 -1.06
CA GLY A 146 -24.30 1.97 -2.24
C GLY A 146 -23.07 1.22 -2.76
N VAL A 147 -22.49 1.72 -3.86
CA VAL A 147 -21.23 1.19 -4.40
C VAL A 147 -20.04 1.98 -3.85
N ALA A 148 -18.97 1.28 -3.50
CA ALA A 148 -17.74 1.85 -2.99
C ALA A 148 -16.54 1.44 -3.83
N TRP A 149 -15.60 2.37 -4.02
CA TRP A 149 -14.33 2.15 -4.69
C TRP A 149 -13.21 1.96 -3.67
N LEU A 150 -12.61 0.77 -3.61
CA LEU A 150 -11.59 0.43 -2.64
C LEU A 150 -10.27 1.19 -2.87
N LEU A 151 -9.77 1.83 -1.82
CA LEU A 151 -8.42 2.42 -1.72
C LEU A 151 -7.44 1.55 -0.92
N SER A 152 -7.93 0.56 -0.18
CA SER A 152 -7.13 -0.45 0.50
C SER A 152 -7.50 -1.87 0.06
N ARG A 153 -6.63 -2.84 0.35
CA ARG A 153 -7.04 -4.24 0.29
C ARG A 153 -8.06 -4.54 1.38
N TYR A 154 -9.05 -5.34 1.03
CA TYR A 154 -10.20 -5.62 1.88
C TYR A 154 -10.41 -7.12 2.07
N LEU A 155 -10.69 -7.52 3.32
CA LEU A 155 -11.12 -8.85 3.71
C LEU A 155 -12.56 -8.77 4.22
N PRO A 156 -13.57 -9.09 3.40
CA PRO A 156 -14.95 -9.13 3.87
C PRO A 156 -15.11 -10.21 4.95
N THR A 157 -15.83 -9.88 6.00
CA THR A 157 -16.34 -10.85 6.96
C THR A 157 -17.44 -11.71 6.31
N PRO A 158 -17.76 -12.89 6.85
CA PRO A 158 -18.85 -13.71 6.33
C PRO A 158 -20.20 -12.96 6.24
N ALA A 159 -20.48 -12.06 7.18
CA ALA A 159 -21.70 -11.26 7.19
C ALA A 159 -21.74 -10.19 6.08
N GLU A 160 -20.58 -9.73 5.61
CA GLU A 160 -20.47 -8.68 4.58
C GLU A 160 -20.51 -9.24 3.17
N LEU A 161 -20.27 -10.55 2.96
CA LEU A 161 -20.06 -11.16 1.65
C LEU A 161 -21.22 -10.91 0.68
N SER A 162 -22.46 -11.15 1.12
CA SER A 162 -23.64 -11.01 0.26
C SER A 162 -23.84 -9.58 -0.24
N VAL A 163 -23.60 -8.58 0.61
CA VAL A 163 -23.70 -7.16 0.21
C VAL A 163 -22.50 -6.76 -0.64
N THR A 164 -21.30 -7.14 -0.21
CA THR A 164 -20.03 -6.77 -0.85
C THR A 164 -19.94 -7.26 -2.29
N LEU A 165 -20.17 -8.56 -2.49
CA LEU A 165 -19.95 -9.24 -3.76
C LEU A 165 -21.23 -9.38 -4.59
N GLY A 166 -22.41 -9.29 -3.95
CA GLY A 166 -23.71 -9.44 -4.59
C GLY A 166 -24.29 -8.16 -5.19
N HIS A 167 -23.63 -7.01 -5.01
CA HIS A 167 -24.08 -5.76 -5.61
C HIS A 167 -23.97 -5.80 -7.14
N ALA A 168 -24.97 -5.27 -7.86
CA ALA A 168 -25.03 -5.36 -9.32
C ALA A 168 -23.84 -4.69 -10.04
N GLN A 169 -23.23 -3.69 -9.41
CA GLN A 169 -22.05 -2.97 -9.93
C GLN A 169 -20.72 -3.46 -9.33
N ALA A 170 -20.72 -4.58 -8.59
CA ALA A 170 -19.49 -5.12 -8.03
C ALA A 170 -18.54 -5.58 -9.15
N ALA A 171 -17.30 -5.10 -9.12
CA ALA A 171 -16.26 -5.43 -10.09
C ALA A 171 -14.92 -5.44 -9.36
N TYR A 172 -14.36 -6.62 -9.15
CA TYR A 172 -13.25 -6.79 -8.22
C TYR A 172 -12.18 -7.74 -8.74
N GLN A 173 -10.98 -7.54 -8.22
CA GLN A 173 -9.87 -8.47 -8.37
C GLN A 173 -9.47 -9.00 -7.00
N MET A 174 -9.10 -10.27 -6.95
CA MET A 174 -8.59 -10.90 -5.74
C MET A 174 -7.09 -11.11 -5.83
N THR A 175 -6.41 -11.00 -4.70
CA THR A 175 -4.99 -11.35 -4.57
C THR A 175 -4.75 -12.26 -3.39
N ARG A 176 -3.80 -13.17 -3.54
CA ARG A 176 -3.32 -14.01 -2.45
C ARG A 176 -2.13 -13.34 -1.80
N VAL A 177 -2.27 -12.98 -0.53
CA VAL A 177 -1.17 -12.42 0.27
C VAL A 177 -0.58 -13.51 1.15
N GLY A 178 0.70 -13.80 0.95
CA GLY A 178 1.52 -14.60 1.84
C GLY A 178 2.68 -13.79 2.42
N GLY A 179 3.65 -14.48 3.01
CA GLY A 179 4.87 -13.84 3.46
C GLY A 179 5.61 -14.68 4.49
N TRP A 180 6.71 -14.11 4.97
CA TRP A 180 7.42 -14.58 6.15
C TRP A 180 7.08 -13.67 7.32
N VAL A 181 7.04 -14.23 8.52
CA VAL A 181 7.05 -13.50 9.77
C VAL A 181 8.44 -13.62 10.36
N ARG A 182 9.03 -12.48 10.71
CA ARG A 182 10.22 -12.39 11.55
C ARG A 182 9.76 -11.96 12.93
N SER A 183 10.14 -12.71 13.95
CA SER A 183 9.89 -12.37 15.34
C SER A 183 11.21 -12.40 16.10
N LEU A 184 11.30 -11.63 17.19
CA LEU A 184 12.42 -11.75 18.12
C LEU A 184 12.35 -13.07 18.91
N ASP A 185 11.17 -13.69 18.97
CA ASP A 185 10.88 -14.87 19.79
C ASP A 185 11.19 -16.21 19.09
N GLY A 186 11.69 -16.20 17.85
CA GLY A 186 11.96 -17.44 17.13
C GLY A 186 12.51 -17.26 15.72
N ALA A 187 12.75 -18.40 15.05
CA ALA A 187 13.20 -18.42 13.67
C ALA A 187 12.15 -17.84 12.72
N ASP A 188 12.59 -17.36 11.55
CA ASP A 188 11.70 -16.89 10.48
C ASP A 188 10.75 -18.02 10.04
N GLN A 189 9.44 -17.77 10.12
CA GLN A 189 8.42 -18.74 9.72
C GLN A 189 7.58 -18.23 8.56
N ARG A 190 7.11 -19.13 7.71
CA ARG A 190 6.14 -18.79 6.68
C ARG A 190 4.78 -18.56 7.35
N ARG A 191 4.17 -17.39 7.20
CA ARG A 191 2.83 -17.15 7.77
C ARG A 191 1.73 -17.74 6.88
N LYS A 192 0.53 -17.96 7.43
CA LYS A 192 -0.66 -18.35 6.65
C LYS A 192 -0.93 -17.36 5.52
N GLN A 193 -1.59 -17.83 4.47
CA GLN A 193 -1.99 -17.01 3.34
C GLN A 193 -3.44 -16.57 3.49
N VAL A 194 -3.77 -15.40 2.95
CA VAL A 194 -5.14 -14.87 2.92
C VAL A 194 -5.47 -14.33 1.54
N MET A 195 -6.72 -14.50 1.11
CA MET A 195 -7.26 -13.88 -0.10
C MET A 195 -7.88 -12.54 0.27
N LEU A 196 -7.54 -11.49 -0.47
CA LEU A 196 -8.06 -10.13 -0.27
C LEU A 196 -8.60 -9.58 -1.59
N LEU A 197 -9.62 -8.72 -1.51
CA LEU A 197 -9.98 -7.85 -2.64
C LEU A 197 -8.89 -6.78 -2.80
N ASN A 198 -8.54 -6.46 -4.04
CA ASN A 198 -7.52 -5.47 -4.38
C ASN A 198 -8.05 -4.04 -4.28
N GLU A 199 -7.12 -3.11 -4.02
CA GLU A 199 -7.30 -1.69 -4.32
C GLU A 199 -7.80 -1.52 -5.77
N GLY A 200 -8.67 -0.56 -6.00
CA GLY A 200 -9.28 -0.33 -7.30
C GLY A 200 -10.58 -1.07 -7.55
N SER A 201 -10.96 -2.03 -6.69
CA SER A 201 -12.20 -2.81 -6.85
C SER A 201 -13.45 -1.99 -6.48
N LEU A 202 -14.56 -2.26 -7.18
CA LEU A 202 -15.90 -1.81 -6.84
C LEU A 202 -16.64 -2.88 -6.04
N ILE A 203 -17.21 -2.49 -4.91
CA ILE A 203 -17.96 -3.38 -4.01
C ILE A 203 -19.28 -2.74 -3.59
N GLY A 204 -20.26 -3.55 -3.17
CA GLY A 204 -21.37 -3.04 -2.36
C GLY A 204 -20.88 -2.67 -0.97
N TRP A 205 -21.25 -1.52 -0.44
CA TRP A 205 -20.80 -1.07 0.87
C TRP A 205 -21.67 -1.65 2.00
N PRO A 206 -21.10 -2.43 2.93
CA PRO A 206 -21.86 -3.00 4.04
C PRO A 206 -22.33 -1.95 5.06
N ALA A 207 -23.46 -2.23 5.72
CA ALA A 207 -23.95 -1.44 6.85
C ALA A 207 -23.19 -1.83 8.14
N ALA A 208 -21.95 -1.38 8.29
CA ALA A 208 -21.14 -1.65 9.48
C ALA A 208 -20.27 -0.44 9.87
N SER A 209 -20.04 -0.26 11.17
CA SER A 209 -19.16 0.78 11.71
C SER A 209 -17.67 0.49 11.45
N THR A 210 -17.32 -0.78 11.31
CA THR A 210 -16.00 -1.25 10.86
C THR A 210 -16.23 -2.24 9.75
N VAL A 211 -15.66 -1.95 8.57
CA VAL A 211 -15.84 -2.77 7.37
C VAL A 211 -14.59 -3.60 7.14
N GLY A 212 -14.76 -4.92 7.16
CA GLY A 212 -13.71 -5.91 6.99
C GLY A 212 -13.08 -6.42 8.28
N ALA A 213 -12.02 -7.22 8.12
CA ALA A 213 -11.42 -7.98 9.20
C ALA A 213 -9.89 -7.82 9.30
N LEU A 214 -9.38 -8.06 10.51
CA LEU A 214 -7.98 -8.39 10.76
C LEU A 214 -7.82 -9.91 10.79
N ALA A 215 -7.06 -10.47 9.86
CA ALA A 215 -6.78 -11.90 9.85
C ALA A 215 -5.55 -12.21 10.72
N ASP A 216 -5.67 -13.12 11.68
CA ASP A 216 -4.50 -13.73 12.33
C ASP A 216 -3.90 -14.79 11.41
N LEU A 217 -2.71 -14.50 10.89
CA LEU A 217 -1.96 -15.35 9.98
C LEU A 217 -0.85 -16.14 10.67
N ARG A 218 -0.86 -16.20 12.00
CA ARG A 218 0.12 -16.97 12.77
C ARG A 218 0.20 -18.42 12.23
N PRO A 219 1.40 -18.93 11.93
CA PRO A 219 1.57 -20.32 11.53
C PRO A 219 1.23 -21.25 12.70
N ASP A 220 0.47 -22.30 12.40
CA ASP A 220 0.09 -23.38 13.32
C ASP A 220 0.46 -24.77 12.78
N TYR A 221 1.20 -24.81 11.66
CA TYR A 221 1.49 -26.04 10.92
C TYR A 221 2.95 -26.52 11.06
N ASN A 222 3.84 -25.77 11.72
CA ASN A 222 5.25 -26.11 11.87
C ASN A 222 5.68 -26.14 13.34
N ALA A 223 5.25 -27.17 14.08
CA ALA A 223 5.58 -27.35 15.50
C ALA A 223 7.10 -27.44 15.78
N THR A 224 7.90 -27.86 14.80
CA THR A 224 9.36 -27.98 14.92
C THR A 224 10.10 -26.65 15.06
N LEU A 225 9.52 -25.53 14.62
CA LEU A 225 10.10 -24.19 14.80
C LEU A 225 9.53 -23.45 16.02
N GLY A 226 8.69 -24.12 16.82
CA GLY A 226 7.97 -23.53 17.95
C GLY A 226 6.77 -22.68 17.53
N GLU A 227 5.80 -22.56 18.43
CA GLU A 227 4.65 -21.68 18.25
C GLU A 227 5.03 -20.23 18.52
N LEU A 228 4.52 -19.30 17.69
CA LEU A 228 4.68 -17.87 17.98
C LEU A 228 3.79 -17.47 19.17
N PRO A 229 4.34 -16.79 20.20
CA PRO A 229 3.59 -16.43 21.39
C PRO A 229 2.60 -15.27 21.15
N HIS A 230 2.66 -14.64 19.97
CA HIS A 230 1.85 -13.50 19.60
C HIS A 230 1.14 -13.72 18.26
N PRO A 231 -0.03 -13.08 18.03
CA PRO A 231 -0.71 -13.14 16.74
C PRO A 231 0.09 -12.46 15.63
N VAL A 232 -0.21 -12.79 14.37
CA VAL A 232 0.41 -12.18 13.18
C VAL A 232 -0.69 -11.58 12.31
N TYR A 233 -1.04 -10.32 12.58
CA TYR A 233 -2.16 -9.70 11.91
C TYR A 233 -1.87 -9.24 10.47
N ARG A 234 -2.84 -9.48 9.59
CA ARG A 234 -2.95 -8.82 8.31
C ARG A 234 -4.24 -8.01 8.28
N SER A 235 -4.11 -6.70 8.10
CA SER A 235 -5.28 -5.84 7.92
C SER A 235 -5.93 -6.08 6.56
N GLY A 236 -7.22 -6.35 6.59
CA GLY A 236 -8.14 -6.24 5.47
C GLY A 236 -9.29 -5.29 5.80
N LEU A 237 -9.04 -4.26 6.62
CA LEU A 237 -10.01 -3.19 6.86
C LEU A 237 -10.13 -2.31 5.61
N ALA A 238 -11.36 -2.08 5.16
CA ALA A 238 -11.62 -1.33 3.94
C ALA A 238 -11.49 0.17 4.17
N LEU A 239 -10.65 0.83 3.38
CA LEU A 239 -10.69 2.26 3.10
C LEU A 239 -11.27 2.40 1.68
N ALA A 240 -12.30 3.21 1.50
CA ALA A 240 -12.99 3.30 0.22
C ALA A 240 -13.65 4.66 0.02
N LEU A 241 -13.99 4.95 -1.24
CA LEU A 241 -14.74 6.14 -1.65
C LEU A 241 -16.15 5.76 -2.06
N GLY A 242 -17.14 6.54 -1.66
CA GLY A 242 -18.49 6.45 -2.20
C GLY A 242 -18.51 6.91 -3.65
N LEU A 243 -19.19 6.16 -4.53
CA LEU A 243 -19.49 6.65 -5.87
C LEU A 243 -20.96 7.07 -5.94
N ALA A 244 -21.20 8.20 -6.60
CA ALA A 244 -22.58 8.60 -6.91
C ALA A 244 -23.24 7.55 -7.82
N PRO A 245 -24.54 7.30 -7.67
CA PRO A 245 -25.30 6.51 -8.65
C PRO A 245 -25.12 7.14 -10.03
N GLN A 246 -24.82 6.32 -11.05
CA GLN A 246 -24.84 6.75 -12.45
C GLN A 246 -26.28 6.92 -12.93
#